data_AF-A0AA87DVL9-F1
#
_entry.id   AF-A0AA87DVL9-F1
#
_cell.length_a   1.000
_cell.length_b   1.000
_cell.length_c   1.000
_cell.angle_alpha   90.00
_cell.angle_beta   90.00
_cell.angle_gamma   90.00
#
_symmetry.space_group_name_H-M   'P 1'
#
loop_
_entity.id
_entity.type
_entity.pdbx_description
1 polymer ?
#
loop_
_entity_poly.entity_id
_entity_poly.type
_entity_poly.pdbx_seq_one_letter_code
_entity_poly.pdbx_strand_id
1 'polypeptide(L)'
;MVVFSEALKFLKDGINQPHDFDGVYGAQCVDEVNRYLYKFWKIKLPGNAIDLLESAKRQGMTVIYDAPGVNPKAGDVFVMSVPTHPYGHTGVVLEDSDGYTIKTVEQNIDGNADALTVGGPARLNERDFTGIIGWIRPEFETEKSNGSYTEDTTYLRQTPQVGVAPYRQVHAHSTGNPTSKASGEATYMRNKDLNSGFYTHVVGNGKVYQTAYVGQGAWDVGGGWNNETFAAVELIESHQTYEEFRADYEIYIQLLRDLANQAGIPITVDSDSLEGIKTHYYCTNNQPNNFSDHIDPYPYLAKWGITKEQFKKDVETGTISNKPTVVEINVLDTNTNLENREQPYYRGYLNTDYYVETEPNANSKDKEFLPKGTEVYIYEKKNGWSRIGSNSSNQWIEDDYVVNCNIF
;
A
#
# COMPACT_ATOMS: atom_id res chain seq x y z
N MET A 1 -3.47 -4.51 20.24
CA MET A 1 -3.11 -3.48 19.24
C MET A 1 -4.29 -2.46 19.33
N VAL A 2 -4.25 -1.24 18.79
CA VAL A 2 -5.19 -0.15 19.24
C VAL A 2 -6.35 0.05 18.26
N VAL A 3 -7.58 -0.28 18.63
CA VAL A 3 -8.75 -0.09 17.76
C VAL A 3 -9.07 1.40 17.55
N PHE A 4 -9.19 1.85 16.30
CA PHE A 4 -9.40 3.27 15.98
C PHE A 4 -10.70 3.84 16.58
N SER A 5 -11.81 3.10 16.57
CA SER A 5 -13.06 3.59 17.17
C SER A 5 -12.96 3.84 18.67
N GLU A 6 -12.16 3.04 19.39
CA GLU A 6 -11.91 3.22 20.83
C GLU A 6 -11.08 4.47 21.09
N ALA A 7 -10.06 4.71 20.27
CA ALA A 7 -9.25 5.93 20.31
C ALA A 7 -10.07 7.19 20.02
N LEU A 8 -10.88 7.16 18.97
CA LEU A 8 -11.73 8.28 18.60
C LEU A 8 -12.80 8.55 19.68
N LYS A 9 -13.39 7.50 20.25
CA LYS A 9 -14.33 7.63 21.37
C LYS A 9 -13.65 8.26 22.58
N PHE A 10 -12.46 7.80 22.95
CA PHE A 10 -11.70 8.36 24.08
C PHE A 10 -11.43 9.87 23.93
N LEU A 11 -11.07 10.31 22.72
CA LEU A 11 -10.86 11.73 22.42
C LEU A 11 -12.18 12.51 22.55
N LYS A 12 -13.27 12.00 21.98
CA LYS A 12 -14.59 12.63 22.04
C LYS A 12 -15.15 12.73 23.46
N ASP A 13 -14.98 11.68 24.26
CA ASP A 13 -15.42 11.65 25.66
C ASP A 13 -14.63 12.65 26.54
N GLY A 14 -13.44 13.07 26.11
CA GLY A 14 -12.62 14.07 26.78
C GLY A 14 -13.00 15.53 26.50
N ILE A 15 -13.84 15.78 25.49
CA ILE A 15 -14.20 17.15 25.08
C ILE A 15 -14.90 17.89 26.23
N ASN A 16 -14.60 19.18 26.37
CA ASN A 16 -15.05 20.10 27.42
C ASN A 16 -14.54 19.78 28.84
N GLN A 17 -13.57 18.89 28.98
CA GLN A 17 -12.90 18.61 30.26
C GLN A 17 -11.43 19.06 30.20
N PRO A 18 -10.88 19.61 31.30
CA PRO A 18 -9.45 19.86 31.41
C PRO A 18 -8.71 18.56 31.78
N HIS A 19 -7.66 18.27 31.03
CA HIS A 19 -6.78 17.13 31.23
C HIS A 19 -5.37 17.63 31.47
N ASP A 20 -4.92 17.52 32.71
CA ASP A 20 -3.56 17.81 33.15
C ASP A 20 -2.84 16.47 33.34
N PHE A 21 -2.04 16.08 32.36
CA PHE A 21 -1.48 14.73 32.28
C PHE A 21 -0.21 14.60 33.12
N ASP A 22 0.61 15.65 33.20
CA ASP A 22 1.87 15.63 33.93
C ASP A 22 1.88 16.42 35.24
N GLY A 23 0.81 17.18 35.53
CA GLY A 23 0.65 17.98 36.74
C GLY A 23 1.39 19.32 36.71
N VAL A 24 1.86 19.76 35.54
CA VAL A 24 2.75 20.92 35.38
C VAL A 24 2.13 21.93 34.42
N TYR A 25 1.93 23.17 34.90
CA TYR A 25 1.30 24.27 34.14
C TYR A 25 -0.17 24.05 33.72
N GLY A 26 -0.86 23.09 34.35
CA GLY A 26 -2.28 22.82 34.13
C GLY A 26 -2.56 22.12 32.80
N ALA A 27 -3.78 22.23 32.30
CA ALA A 27 -4.23 21.47 31.12
C ALA A 27 -3.74 22.10 29.79
N GLN A 28 -2.52 21.81 29.38
CA GLN A 28 -1.90 22.34 28.16
C GLN A 28 -2.24 21.51 26.91
N CYS A 29 -1.92 22.03 25.72
CA CYS A 29 -2.11 21.31 24.45
C CYS A 29 -1.31 19.99 24.40
N VAL A 30 -0.11 19.98 25.01
CA VAL A 30 0.74 18.78 25.10
C VAL A 30 0.15 17.72 26.05
N ASP A 31 -0.64 18.12 27.06
CA ASP A 31 -1.29 17.18 27.98
C ASP A 31 -2.34 16.33 27.28
N GLU A 32 -3.18 16.93 26.43
CA GLU A 32 -4.20 16.18 25.67
C GLU A 32 -3.55 15.11 24.79
N VAL A 33 -2.49 15.51 24.09
CA VAL A 33 -1.72 14.63 23.21
C VAL A 33 -1.04 13.52 24.00
N ASN A 34 -0.35 13.85 25.10
CA ASN A 34 0.33 12.83 25.91
C ASN A 34 -0.65 11.91 26.65
N ARG A 35 -1.81 12.42 27.10
CA ARG A 35 -2.89 11.61 27.67
C ARG A 35 -3.39 10.58 26.66
N TYR A 36 -3.61 11.02 25.42
CA TYR A 36 -4.02 10.18 24.30
C TYR A 36 -2.95 9.13 23.95
N LEU A 37 -1.72 9.55 23.67
CA LEU A 37 -0.64 8.65 23.26
C LEU A 37 -0.28 7.64 24.36
N TYR A 38 -0.28 8.06 25.63
CA TYR A 38 0.02 7.19 26.75
C TYR A 38 -1.09 6.18 27.03
N LYS A 39 -2.36 6.56 26.83
CA LYS A 39 -3.50 5.65 27.02
C LYS A 39 -3.36 4.41 26.16
N PHE A 40 -3.04 4.59 24.88
CA PHE A 40 -3.11 3.55 23.86
C PHE A 40 -1.76 2.91 23.51
N TRP A 41 -0.68 3.70 23.44
CA TRP A 41 0.66 3.19 23.06
C TRP A 41 1.68 3.24 24.20
N LYS A 42 1.30 3.75 25.38
CA LYS A 42 2.22 3.94 26.53
C LYS A 42 3.41 4.85 26.20
N ILE A 43 3.25 5.73 25.21
CA ILE A 43 4.26 6.69 24.78
C ILE A 43 4.03 8.02 25.49
N LYS A 44 5.12 8.65 25.94
CA LYS A 44 5.14 10.05 26.41
C LYS A 44 6.16 10.82 25.60
N LEU A 45 5.74 11.91 24.98
CA LEU A 45 6.58 12.79 24.19
C LEU A 45 7.02 13.98 25.05
N PRO A 46 8.31 14.07 25.45
CA PRO A 46 8.84 15.24 26.14
C PRO A 46 9.01 16.44 25.19
N GLY A 47 8.90 17.66 25.74
CA GLY A 47 9.14 18.91 25.04
C GLY A 47 7.88 19.79 24.93
N ASN A 48 8.03 20.95 24.29
CA ASN A 48 6.89 21.79 23.91
C ASN A 48 6.19 21.20 22.67
N ALA A 49 5.04 21.75 22.30
CA ALA A 49 4.31 21.31 21.12
C ALA A 49 5.17 21.31 19.83
N ILE A 50 6.00 22.34 19.64
CA ILE A 50 6.93 22.46 18.49
C ILE A 50 7.95 21.31 18.41
N ASP A 51 8.29 20.71 19.55
CA ASP A 51 9.33 19.68 19.67
C ASP A 51 8.79 18.26 19.41
N LEU A 52 7.46 18.09 19.35
CA LEU A 52 6.84 16.76 19.40
C LEU A 52 7.14 15.89 18.19
N LEU A 53 7.30 16.47 16.99
CA LEU A 53 7.67 15.69 15.79
C LEU A 53 9.03 15.00 15.99
N GLU A 54 10.06 15.74 16.43
CA GLU A 54 11.38 15.16 16.72
C GLU A 54 11.34 14.21 17.92
N SER A 55 10.53 14.54 18.93
CA SER A 55 10.32 13.69 20.10
C SER A 55 9.72 12.33 19.74
N ALA A 56 8.74 12.32 18.84
CA ALA A 56 8.09 11.12 18.32
C ALA A 56 9.01 10.32 17.40
N LYS A 57 9.74 11.00 16.52
CA LYS A 57 10.73 10.39 15.62
C LYS A 57 11.82 9.64 16.39
N ARG A 58 12.35 10.23 17.48
CA ARG A 58 13.33 9.57 18.37
C ARG A 58 12.78 8.32 19.06
N GLN A 59 11.46 8.22 19.22
CA GLN A 59 10.78 7.06 19.80
C GLN A 59 10.25 6.08 18.74
N GLY A 60 10.63 6.26 17.47
CA GLY A 60 10.28 5.35 16.38
C GLY A 60 8.86 5.49 15.85
N MET A 61 8.13 6.55 16.22
CA MET A 61 6.80 6.82 15.68
C MET A 61 6.88 7.34 14.25
N THR A 62 5.85 7.07 13.45
CA THR A 62 5.69 7.66 12.12
C THR A 62 5.46 9.16 12.22
N VAL A 63 6.28 9.94 11.52
CA VAL A 63 6.19 11.39 11.42
C VAL A 63 6.08 11.76 9.94
N ILE A 64 5.10 12.60 9.61
CA ILE A 64 4.80 13.05 8.26
C ILE A 64 4.86 14.57 8.28
N TYR A 65 5.63 15.17 7.39
CA TYR A 65 5.71 16.63 7.26
C TYR A 65 4.67 17.13 6.27
N ASP A 66 4.16 18.32 6.53
CA ASP A 66 3.20 18.97 5.64
C ASP A 66 3.80 19.21 4.25
N ALA A 67 3.03 18.89 3.22
CA ALA A 67 3.43 19.03 1.81
C ALA A 67 2.19 19.04 0.90
N PRO A 68 2.27 19.64 -0.29
CA PRO A 68 1.16 19.62 -1.25
C PRO A 68 0.65 18.19 -1.52
N GLY A 69 -0.64 17.96 -1.29
CA GLY A 69 -1.30 16.66 -1.52
C GLY A 69 -1.09 15.63 -0.42
N VAL A 70 -0.41 15.99 0.68
CA VAL A 70 -0.24 15.14 1.86
C VAL A 70 -1.18 15.65 2.95
N ASN A 71 -2.12 14.82 3.38
CA ASN A 71 -3.18 15.22 4.31
C ASN A 71 -3.12 14.40 5.62
N PRO A 72 -3.38 15.02 6.78
CA PRO A 72 -3.52 14.30 8.03
C PRO A 72 -4.81 13.47 8.02
N LYS A 73 -4.73 12.33 8.71
CA LYS A 73 -5.81 11.37 8.90
C LYS A 73 -6.36 11.46 10.30
N ALA A 74 -7.56 10.93 10.48
CA ALA A 74 -8.17 10.79 11.79
C ALA A 74 -7.23 10.02 12.75
N GLY A 75 -7.02 10.56 13.94
CA GLY A 75 -6.12 10.02 14.96
C GLY A 75 -4.68 10.55 14.90
N ASP A 76 -4.30 11.30 13.86
CA ASP A 76 -2.99 11.94 13.76
C ASP A 76 -2.86 13.06 14.81
N VAL A 77 -1.64 13.24 15.32
CA VAL A 77 -1.29 14.35 16.23
C VAL A 77 -0.57 15.42 15.43
N PHE A 78 -1.23 16.55 15.16
CA PHE A 78 -0.61 17.63 14.39
C PHE A 78 0.34 18.46 15.24
N VAL A 79 1.34 19.05 14.61
CA VAL A 79 2.25 20.04 15.21
C VAL A 79 2.29 21.27 14.32
N MET A 80 2.17 22.44 14.94
CA MET A 80 2.25 23.72 14.24
C MET A 80 3.16 24.73 14.93
N SER A 81 3.70 25.63 14.13
CA SER A 81 4.29 26.88 14.57
C SER A 81 3.20 27.93 14.83
N VAL A 82 3.39 28.73 15.88
CA VAL A 82 2.49 29.84 16.21
C VAL A 82 3.31 31.14 16.17
N PRO A 83 2.91 32.17 15.41
CA PRO A 83 3.70 33.39 15.28
C PRO A 83 3.94 34.17 16.57
N THR A 84 3.07 34.01 17.57
CA THR A 84 3.09 34.80 18.81
C THR A 84 4.03 34.25 19.89
N HIS A 85 4.50 33.00 19.79
CA HIS A 85 5.37 32.39 20.78
C HIS A 85 6.17 31.19 20.24
N PRO A 86 7.33 30.85 20.83
CA PRO A 86 8.21 29.81 20.30
C PRO A 86 7.75 28.37 20.59
N TYR A 87 6.75 28.16 21.47
CA TYR A 87 6.40 26.83 21.96
C TYR A 87 5.63 25.94 20.96
N GLY A 88 5.08 26.53 19.89
CA GLY A 88 4.18 25.85 18.96
C GLY A 88 2.82 25.46 19.56
N HIS A 89 2.00 24.75 18.79
CA HIS A 89 0.71 24.23 19.22
C HIS A 89 0.45 22.84 18.63
N THR A 90 -0.41 22.06 19.28
CA THR A 90 -0.69 20.66 18.92
C THR A 90 -2.08 20.24 19.36
N GLY A 91 -2.56 19.14 18.77
CA GLY A 91 -3.82 18.49 19.10
C GLY A 91 -4.00 17.24 18.25
N VAL A 92 -5.17 16.61 18.37
CA VAL A 92 -5.47 15.35 17.68
C VAL A 92 -6.53 15.58 16.62
N VAL A 93 -6.28 15.10 15.41
CA VAL A 93 -7.19 15.15 14.27
C VAL A 93 -8.31 14.12 14.46
N LEU A 94 -9.57 14.52 14.27
CA LEU A 94 -10.74 13.68 14.58
C LEU A 94 -11.34 12.98 13.35
N GLU A 95 -11.05 13.49 12.16
CA GLU A 95 -11.50 12.94 10.88
C GLU A 95 -10.45 13.21 9.79
N ASP A 96 -10.48 12.41 8.72
CA ASP A 96 -9.55 12.60 7.60
C ASP A 96 -9.73 13.99 6.99
N SER A 97 -8.62 14.69 6.81
CA SER A 97 -8.63 16.03 6.22
C SER A 97 -9.02 15.98 4.75
N ASP A 98 -9.84 16.94 4.34
CA ASP A 98 -10.20 17.18 2.95
C ASP A 98 -9.08 17.85 2.12
N GLY A 99 -7.92 18.12 2.75
CA GLY A 99 -6.79 18.83 2.15
C GLY A 99 -6.87 20.35 2.22
N TYR A 100 -7.91 20.89 2.84
CA TYR A 100 -8.07 22.33 3.08
C TYR A 100 -8.18 22.66 4.57
N THR A 101 -8.82 21.79 5.34
CA THR A 101 -9.09 21.98 6.77
C THR A 101 -8.73 20.74 7.58
N ILE A 102 -8.46 20.96 8.86
CA ILE A 102 -8.29 19.91 9.86
C ILE A 102 -9.29 20.14 10.99
N LYS A 103 -10.08 19.10 11.31
CA LYS A 103 -10.98 19.12 12.46
C LYS A 103 -10.35 18.34 13.60
N THR A 104 -10.23 18.99 14.75
CA THR A 104 -9.32 18.57 15.81
C THR A 104 -9.98 18.66 17.18
N VAL A 105 -9.39 17.94 18.14
CA VAL A 105 -9.52 18.22 19.57
C VAL A 105 -8.21 18.78 20.11
N GLU A 106 -8.28 19.93 20.76
CA GLU A 106 -7.13 20.71 21.23
C GLU A 106 -7.39 21.25 22.64
N GLN A 107 -6.36 21.35 23.47
CA GLN A 107 -6.44 22.09 24.74
C GLN A 107 -5.74 23.43 24.63
N ASN A 108 -6.08 24.34 25.54
CA ASN A 108 -5.46 25.65 25.67
C ASN A 108 -5.65 26.57 24.44
N ILE A 109 -6.86 26.58 23.87
CA ILE A 109 -7.23 27.45 22.73
C ILE A 109 -8.30 28.51 23.06
N ASP A 110 -8.77 28.55 24.31
CA ASP A 110 -9.85 29.45 24.76
C ASP A 110 -9.38 30.92 24.94
N GLY A 111 -8.06 31.17 24.89
CA GLY A 111 -7.48 32.53 24.94
C GLY A 111 -7.57 33.23 26.31
N ASN A 112 -7.69 32.47 27.40
CA ASN A 112 -7.68 33.01 28.76
C ASN A 112 -6.32 33.61 29.14
N ALA A 113 -6.34 34.66 29.97
CA ALA A 113 -5.14 35.44 30.32
C ALA A 113 -4.07 34.63 31.09
N ASP A 114 -4.48 33.55 31.75
CA ASP A 114 -3.67 32.64 32.55
C ASP A 114 -3.36 31.31 31.84
N ALA A 115 -3.63 31.24 30.52
CA ALA A 115 -3.45 30.06 29.66
C ALA A 115 -2.08 29.36 29.81
N LEU A 116 -1.00 30.11 30.07
CA LEU A 116 0.34 29.55 30.25
C LEU A 116 0.58 28.88 31.62
N THR A 117 -0.35 29.05 32.58
CA THR A 117 -0.20 28.56 33.96
C THR A 117 -1.30 27.60 34.40
N VAL A 118 -2.48 27.67 33.77
CA VAL A 118 -3.61 26.78 34.08
C VAL A 118 -4.12 26.00 32.88
N GLY A 119 -3.79 26.46 31.66
CA GLY A 119 -4.27 25.86 30.42
C GLY A 119 -5.77 26.07 30.20
N GLY A 120 -6.41 25.10 29.55
CA GLY A 120 -7.84 25.13 29.27
C GLY A 120 -8.38 23.75 28.87
N PRO A 121 -9.71 23.55 28.95
CA PRO A 121 -10.33 22.27 28.61
C PRO A 121 -10.17 21.92 27.12
N ALA A 122 -10.33 20.63 26.81
CA ALA A 122 -10.30 20.15 25.43
C ALA A 122 -11.49 20.72 24.64
N ARG A 123 -11.22 21.28 23.46
CA ARG A 123 -12.20 21.91 22.57
C ARG A 123 -12.11 21.31 21.18
N LEU A 124 -13.26 21.29 20.51
CA LEU A 124 -13.28 21.09 19.07
C LEU A 124 -12.77 22.36 18.39
N ASN A 125 -11.93 22.18 17.38
CA ASN A 125 -11.45 23.27 16.55
C ASN A 125 -11.44 22.85 15.08
N GLU A 126 -11.55 23.83 14.20
CA GLU A 126 -11.36 23.65 12.76
C GLU A 126 -10.41 24.75 12.29
N ARG A 127 -9.34 24.33 11.62
CA ARG A 127 -8.27 25.22 11.17
C ARG A 127 -7.83 24.84 9.77
N ASP A 128 -7.26 25.80 9.05
CA ASP A 128 -6.53 25.53 7.82
C ASP A 128 -5.11 25.03 8.15
N PHE A 129 -4.30 24.84 7.10
CA PHE A 129 -2.92 24.38 7.23
C PHE A 129 -1.94 25.49 7.65
N THR A 130 -2.41 26.70 7.96
CA THR A 130 -1.52 27.82 8.30
C THR A 130 -0.67 27.48 9.53
N GLY A 131 0.65 27.42 9.31
CA GLY A 131 1.64 27.13 10.35
C GLY A 131 1.79 25.66 10.71
N ILE A 132 0.99 24.75 10.13
CA ILE A 132 1.17 23.29 10.30
C ILE A 132 2.54 22.90 9.75
N ILE A 133 3.29 22.14 10.55
CA ILE A 133 4.63 21.64 10.20
C ILE A 133 4.53 20.19 9.72
N GLY A 134 3.63 19.44 10.33
CA GLY A 134 3.46 18.02 10.10
C GLY A 134 2.65 17.37 11.22
N TRP A 135 2.63 16.05 11.25
CA TRP A 135 1.91 15.28 12.23
C TRP A 135 2.58 13.94 12.53
N ILE A 136 2.26 13.42 13.70
CA ILE A 136 2.65 12.09 14.16
C ILE A 136 1.46 11.17 13.85
N ARG A 137 1.73 10.01 13.25
CA ARG A 137 0.71 9.02 12.90
C ARG A 137 0.83 7.78 13.80
N PRO A 138 0.01 7.66 14.85
CA PRO A 138 -0.06 6.45 15.66
C PRO A 138 -0.59 5.26 14.83
N GLU A 139 -0.13 4.05 15.15
CA GLU A 139 -0.61 2.83 14.49
C GLU A 139 -1.87 2.29 15.18
N PHE A 140 -2.95 2.10 14.41
CA PHE A 140 -4.18 1.48 14.87
C PHE A 140 -4.29 0.02 14.40
N GLU A 141 -4.98 -0.82 15.19
CA GLU A 141 -5.59 -2.04 14.67
C GLU A 141 -6.53 -1.65 13.53
N THR A 142 -6.33 -2.30 12.39
CA THR A 142 -7.35 -2.34 11.36
C THR A 142 -8.58 -3.02 11.97
N GLU A 143 -9.66 -2.27 12.14
CA GLU A 143 -10.93 -2.81 12.63
C GLU A 143 -11.31 -4.05 11.79
N LYS A 144 -11.63 -5.15 12.48
CA LYS A 144 -12.38 -6.25 11.87
C LYS A 144 -13.82 -5.78 11.63
N SER A 145 -14.05 -5.05 10.54
CA SER A 145 -15.41 -4.71 10.09
C SER A 145 -15.79 -5.56 8.88
N ASN A 146 -16.90 -6.28 8.98
CA ASN A 146 -17.67 -6.72 7.82
C ASN A 146 -17.93 -5.49 6.92
N GLY A 147 -17.28 -5.43 5.75
CA GLY A 147 -17.54 -4.46 4.69
C GLY A 147 -16.50 -3.35 4.48
N SER A 148 -15.20 -3.69 4.29
CA SER A 148 -14.19 -2.70 3.85
C SER A 148 -14.27 -2.33 2.36
N TYR A 149 -15.18 -2.97 1.61
CA TYR A 149 -15.36 -2.78 0.18
C TYR A 149 -16.84 -2.84 -0.21
N THR A 150 -17.17 -2.20 -1.33
CA THR A 150 -18.48 -2.35 -1.96
C THR A 150 -18.44 -3.49 -2.96
N GLU A 151 -19.33 -4.46 -2.81
CA GLU A 151 -19.56 -5.53 -3.78
C GLU A 151 -20.70 -5.17 -4.73
N ASP A 152 -20.42 -5.24 -6.03
CA ASP A 152 -21.40 -5.04 -7.11
C ASP A 152 -21.77 -6.40 -7.73
N THR A 153 -23.03 -6.79 -7.55
CA THR A 153 -23.60 -8.04 -8.08
C THR A 153 -24.32 -7.85 -9.42
N THR A 154 -24.20 -6.69 -10.07
CA THR A 154 -24.85 -6.39 -11.36
C THR A 154 -24.45 -7.36 -12.48
N TYR A 155 -23.26 -7.95 -12.36
CA TYR A 155 -22.67 -8.86 -13.35
C TYR A 155 -22.82 -10.34 -12.99
N LEU A 156 -23.45 -10.62 -11.84
CA LEU A 156 -23.66 -11.97 -11.35
C LEU A 156 -24.44 -12.82 -12.36
N ARG A 157 -23.88 -13.97 -12.72
CA ARG A 157 -24.48 -14.90 -13.67
C ARG A 157 -24.46 -16.32 -13.11
N GLN A 158 -25.47 -17.10 -13.45
CA GLN A 158 -25.48 -18.55 -13.19
C GLN A 158 -24.40 -19.24 -14.06
N THR A 159 -23.54 -20.02 -13.42
CA THR A 159 -22.49 -20.82 -14.05
C THR A 159 -22.83 -22.32 -13.96
N PRO A 160 -22.16 -23.19 -14.75
CA PRO A 160 -22.17 -24.61 -14.49
C PRO A 160 -21.65 -24.92 -13.09
N GLN A 161 -22.27 -25.89 -12.42
CA GLN A 161 -21.68 -26.45 -11.21
C GLN A 161 -20.49 -27.34 -11.59
N VAL A 162 -19.36 -27.11 -10.94
CA VAL A 162 -18.14 -27.91 -11.06
C VAL A 162 -17.92 -28.61 -9.73
N GLY A 163 -17.74 -29.93 -9.75
CA GLY A 163 -17.65 -30.72 -8.51
C GLY A 163 -18.93 -30.70 -7.66
N VAL A 164 -18.79 -31.10 -6.40
CA VAL A 164 -19.87 -31.11 -5.40
C VAL A 164 -19.32 -30.67 -4.04
N ALA A 165 -20.17 -30.06 -3.22
CA ALA A 165 -19.81 -29.68 -1.86
C ALA A 165 -19.37 -30.89 -1.00
N PRO A 166 -18.48 -30.69 -0.01
CA PRO A 166 -17.88 -29.43 0.41
C PRO A 166 -16.78 -28.94 -0.55
N TYR A 167 -16.75 -27.62 -0.78
CA TYR A 167 -15.67 -26.92 -1.48
C TYR A 167 -14.67 -26.41 -0.44
N ARG A 168 -13.39 -26.76 -0.57
CA ARG A 168 -12.39 -26.57 0.50
C ARG A 168 -11.41 -25.45 0.22
N GLN A 169 -11.46 -24.83 -0.96
CA GLN A 169 -10.46 -23.86 -1.40
C GLN A 169 -11.07 -22.52 -1.81
N VAL A 170 -10.38 -21.44 -1.47
CA VAL A 170 -10.57 -20.13 -2.12
C VAL A 170 -9.34 -19.88 -2.98
N HIS A 171 -9.53 -19.56 -4.25
CA HIS A 171 -8.43 -19.35 -5.18
C HIS A 171 -8.11 -17.88 -5.36
N ALA A 172 -6.82 -17.57 -5.23
CA ALA A 172 -6.26 -16.24 -5.40
C ALA A 172 -5.59 -16.16 -6.77
N HIS A 173 -6.11 -15.28 -7.63
CA HIS A 173 -5.68 -15.05 -9.01
C HIS A 173 -5.31 -13.58 -9.27
N SER A 174 -4.62 -13.32 -10.39
CA SER A 174 -4.56 -11.99 -11.02
C SER A 174 -4.76 -12.08 -12.53
N THR A 175 -5.31 -11.03 -13.13
CA THR A 175 -5.96 -11.14 -14.45
C THR A 175 -5.02 -11.40 -15.63
N GLY A 176 -3.71 -11.21 -15.47
CA GLY A 176 -2.75 -11.24 -16.57
C GLY A 176 -3.00 -10.19 -17.65
N ASN A 177 -3.86 -9.20 -17.38
CA ASN A 177 -4.27 -8.18 -18.34
C ASN A 177 -3.83 -6.77 -17.86
N PRO A 178 -2.81 -6.17 -18.49
CA PRO A 178 -2.23 -4.91 -18.02
C PRO A 178 -3.10 -3.68 -18.32
N THR A 179 -4.24 -3.83 -18.99
CA THR A 179 -5.04 -2.69 -19.49
C THR A 179 -6.49 -2.67 -19.01
N SER A 180 -6.99 -3.78 -18.49
CA SER A 180 -8.41 -3.93 -18.15
C SER A 180 -8.76 -3.33 -16.79
N LYS A 181 -9.84 -2.56 -16.76
CA LYS A 181 -10.53 -2.18 -15.51
C LYS A 181 -11.35 -3.34 -14.97
N ALA A 182 -11.63 -3.35 -13.67
CA ALA A 182 -12.41 -4.42 -13.03
C ALA A 182 -13.84 -4.53 -13.59
N SER A 183 -14.48 -3.41 -13.93
CA SER A 183 -15.79 -3.42 -14.59
C SER A 183 -15.74 -3.99 -16.01
N GLY A 184 -14.61 -3.83 -16.70
CA GLY A 184 -14.35 -4.42 -18.01
C GLY A 184 -14.21 -5.93 -17.93
N GLU A 185 -13.44 -6.41 -16.96
CA GLU A 185 -13.30 -7.84 -16.63
C GLU A 185 -14.65 -8.46 -16.25
N ALA A 186 -15.42 -7.81 -15.38
CA ALA A 186 -16.77 -8.28 -15.02
C ALA A 186 -17.73 -8.31 -16.22
N THR A 187 -17.65 -7.31 -17.10
CA THR A 187 -18.44 -7.28 -18.35
C THR A 187 -18.04 -8.41 -19.29
N TYR A 188 -16.74 -8.67 -19.45
CA TYR A 188 -16.23 -9.78 -20.25
C TYR A 188 -16.69 -11.12 -19.66
N MET A 189 -16.52 -11.33 -18.35
CA MET A 189 -16.92 -12.56 -17.65
C MET A 189 -18.42 -12.85 -17.80
N ARG A 190 -19.27 -11.82 -17.73
CA ARG A 190 -20.71 -11.97 -17.95
C ARG A 190 -21.05 -12.53 -19.34
N ASN A 191 -20.27 -12.17 -20.36
CA ASN A 191 -20.58 -12.44 -21.78
C ASN A 191 -19.76 -13.57 -22.41
N LYS A 192 -18.66 -14.01 -21.78
CA LYS A 192 -17.76 -15.02 -22.35
C LYS A 192 -18.40 -16.40 -22.42
N ASP A 193 -17.79 -17.26 -23.25
CA ASP A 193 -18.02 -18.71 -23.19
C ASP A 193 -17.35 -19.27 -21.94
N LEU A 194 -18.17 -19.78 -21.01
CA LEU A 194 -17.70 -20.29 -19.73
C LEU A 194 -16.82 -21.54 -19.87
N ASN A 195 -16.90 -22.30 -20.97
CA ASN A 195 -16.03 -23.46 -21.19
C ASN A 195 -14.55 -23.09 -21.32
N SER A 196 -14.25 -21.82 -21.57
CA SER A 196 -12.88 -21.27 -21.58
C SER A 196 -12.39 -20.83 -20.19
N GLY A 197 -13.10 -21.22 -19.13
CA GLY A 197 -12.82 -20.87 -17.74
C GLY A 197 -13.69 -19.74 -17.19
N PHE A 198 -13.82 -19.65 -15.87
CA PHE A 198 -14.54 -18.57 -15.20
C PHE A 198 -14.16 -18.46 -13.73
N TYR A 199 -14.33 -17.27 -13.16
CA TYR A 199 -14.08 -16.98 -11.75
C TYR A 199 -15.30 -16.31 -11.09
N THR A 200 -15.26 -16.17 -9.77
CA THR A 200 -16.40 -15.66 -8.97
C THR A 200 -16.35 -14.17 -8.70
N HIS A 201 -15.15 -13.59 -8.55
CA HIS A 201 -14.97 -12.18 -8.22
C HIS A 201 -13.80 -11.58 -8.98
N VAL A 202 -13.89 -10.29 -9.28
CA VAL A 202 -12.75 -9.46 -9.68
C VAL A 202 -12.69 -8.21 -8.81
N VAL A 203 -11.48 -7.90 -8.35
CA VAL A 203 -11.14 -6.75 -7.50
C VAL A 203 -10.36 -5.76 -8.32
N GLY A 204 -10.78 -4.50 -8.28
CA GLY A 204 -10.04 -3.42 -8.88
C GLY A 204 -10.81 -2.11 -8.94
N ASN A 205 -10.06 -1.01 -9.08
CA ASN A 205 -10.58 0.35 -9.11
C ASN A 205 -11.45 0.69 -7.88
N GLY A 206 -11.04 0.20 -6.70
CA GLY A 206 -11.64 0.44 -5.40
C GLY A 206 -12.92 -0.35 -5.11
N LYS A 207 -13.23 -1.39 -5.90
CA LYS A 207 -14.48 -2.16 -5.80
C LYS A 207 -14.30 -3.65 -6.05
N VAL A 208 -15.29 -4.42 -5.63
CA VAL A 208 -15.45 -5.84 -5.96
C VAL A 208 -16.63 -6.00 -6.91
N TYR A 209 -16.44 -6.79 -7.97
CA TYR A 209 -17.54 -7.25 -8.82
C TYR A 209 -17.69 -8.75 -8.67
N GLN A 210 -18.86 -9.20 -8.23
CA GLN A 210 -19.18 -10.62 -8.20
C GLN A 210 -19.77 -11.04 -9.56
N THR A 211 -19.14 -12.03 -10.19
CA THR A 211 -19.46 -12.50 -11.55
C THR A 211 -20.16 -13.86 -11.56
N ALA A 212 -19.95 -14.68 -10.52
CA ALA A 212 -20.57 -15.99 -10.38
C ALA A 212 -20.89 -16.29 -8.90
N TYR A 213 -21.84 -17.20 -8.68
CA TYR A 213 -22.18 -17.67 -7.33
C TYR A 213 -21.01 -18.47 -6.72
N VAL A 214 -20.78 -18.28 -5.42
CA VAL A 214 -19.83 -19.07 -4.64
C VAL A 214 -20.39 -20.44 -4.27
N GLY A 215 -19.52 -21.36 -3.88
CA GLY A 215 -19.91 -22.69 -3.42
C GLY A 215 -20.50 -23.57 -4.54
N GLN A 216 -20.04 -23.38 -5.78
CA GLN A 216 -20.47 -24.17 -6.94
C GLN A 216 -19.31 -24.71 -7.78
N GLY A 217 -18.05 -24.58 -7.32
CA GLY A 217 -16.86 -24.88 -8.12
C GLY A 217 -16.63 -23.88 -9.25
N ALA A 218 -15.45 -23.90 -9.85
CA ALA A 218 -15.13 -23.05 -10.99
C ALA A 218 -14.12 -23.72 -11.92
N TRP A 219 -14.13 -23.35 -13.19
CA TRP A 219 -13.04 -23.70 -14.11
C TRP A 219 -12.00 -22.58 -14.11
N ASP A 220 -11.28 -22.45 -13.01
CA ASP A 220 -10.39 -21.31 -12.77
C ASP A 220 -8.91 -21.72 -12.73
N VAL A 221 -8.58 -22.88 -12.15
CA VAL A 221 -7.18 -23.31 -11.98
C VAL A 221 -6.70 -24.34 -13.00
N GLY A 222 -7.55 -24.75 -13.94
CA GLY A 222 -7.15 -25.62 -15.05
C GLY A 222 -6.74 -27.04 -14.65
N GLY A 223 -7.36 -27.61 -13.60
CA GLY A 223 -7.08 -28.99 -13.18
C GLY A 223 -8.10 -29.54 -12.18
N GLY A 224 -7.71 -30.56 -11.42
CA GLY A 224 -8.62 -31.28 -10.52
C GLY A 224 -9.17 -30.42 -9.37
N TRP A 225 -8.45 -29.38 -8.95
CA TRP A 225 -8.90 -28.46 -7.90
C TRP A 225 -9.95 -27.44 -8.36
N ASN A 226 -10.32 -27.43 -9.65
CA ASN A 226 -11.57 -26.80 -10.11
C ASN A 226 -12.82 -27.29 -9.33
N ASN A 227 -12.78 -28.55 -8.85
CA ASN A 227 -13.85 -29.14 -8.03
C ASN A 227 -13.80 -28.72 -6.55
N GLU A 228 -12.78 -27.96 -6.15
CA GLU A 228 -12.52 -27.52 -4.77
C GLU A 228 -12.88 -26.05 -4.54
N THR A 229 -13.09 -25.30 -5.61
CA THR A 229 -13.27 -23.85 -5.60
C THR A 229 -14.59 -23.45 -4.94
N PHE A 230 -14.53 -22.96 -3.71
CA PHE A 230 -15.63 -22.22 -3.10
C PHE A 230 -15.78 -20.85 -3.79
N ALA A 231 -14.66 -20.16 -3.99
CA ALA A 231 -14.60 -18.90 -4.72
C ALA A 231 -13.23 -18.74 -5.39
N ALA A 232 -13.20 -18.05 -6.53
CA ALA A 232 -12.01 -17.63 -7.26
C ALA A 232 -12.02 -16.11 -7.43
N VAL A 233 -10.96 -15.45 -6.98
CA VAL A 233 -10.86 -13.98 -6.90
C VAL A 233 -9.69 -13.50 -7.75
N GLU A 234 -9.98 -12.64 -8.72
CA GLU A 234 -9.00 -11.99 -9.59
C GLU A 234 -8.64 -10.59 -9.09
N LEU A 235 -7.35 -10.26 -9.03
CA LEU A 235 -6.87 -8.88 -8.89
C LEU A 235 -6.52 -8.31 -10.29
N ILE A 236 -7.04 -7.14 -10.65
CA ILE A 236 -6.68 -6.52 -11.94
C ILE A 236 -5.18 -6.18 -12.02
N GLU A 237 -4.64 -6.19 -13.24
CA GLU A 237 -3.22 -5.88 -13.47
C GLU A 237 -2.94 -4.48 -14.05
N SER A 238 -3.94 -3.60 -14.09
CA SER A 238 -3.86 -2.30 -14.78
C SER A 238 -3.49 -1.09 -13.90
N HIS A 239 -3.09 -1.28 -12.64
CA HIS A 239 -2.71 -0.17 -11.76
C HIS A 239 -1.53 0.63 -12.34
N GLN A 240 -1.59 1.96 -12.22
CA GLN A 240 -0.55 2.89 -12.67
C GLN A 240 0.33 3.35 -11.51
N THR A 241 -0.22 3.42 -10.30
CA THR A 241 0.51 3.83 -9.10
C THR A 241 0.46 2.78 -8.01
N TYR A 242 1.40 2.86 -7.07
CA TYR A 242 1.40 1.99 -5.90
C TYR A 242 0.17 2.24 -5.03
N GLU A 243 -0.34 3.46 -4.97
CA GLU A 243 -1.52 3.84 -4.20
C GLU A 243 -2.79 3.18 -4.76
N GLU A 244 -2.94 3.14 -6.09
CA GLU A 244 -4.02 2.41 -6.76
C GLU A 244 -3.93 0.91 -6.46
N PHE A 245 -2.74 0.31 -6.67
CA PHE A 245 -2.50 -1.08 -6.33
C PHE A 245 -2.79 -1.38 -4.86
N ARG A 246 -2.29 -0.52 -3.95
CA ARG A 246 -2.41 -0.70 -2.51
C ARG A 246 -3.89 -0.75 -2.11
N ALA A 247 -4.70 0.16 -2.62
CA ALA A 247 -6.13 0.22 -2.33
C ALA A 247 -6.84 -1.08 -2.75
N ASP A 248 -6.57 -1.57 -3.97
CA ASP A 248 -7.19 -2.80 -4.46
C ASP A 248 -6.62 -4.05 -3.77
N TYR A 249 -5.35 -4.02 -3.36
CA TYR A 249 -4.72 -5.06 -2.56
C TYR A 249 -5.36 -5.18 -1.17
N GLU A 250 -5.75 -4.06 -0.52
CA GLU A 250 -6.52 -4.13 0.75
C GLU A 250 -7.82 -4.88 0.59
N ILE A 251 -8.55 -4.54 -0.46
CA ILE A 251 -9.83 -5.16 -0.79
C ILE A 251 -9.63 -6.63 -1.11
N TYR A 252 -8.61 -6.97 -1.90
CA TYR A 252 -8.29 -8.33 -2.29
C TYR A 252 -7.98 -9.24 -1.09
N ILE A 253 -7.12 -8.79 -0.17
CA ILE A 253 -6.79 -9.51 1.05
C ILE A 253 -8.03 -9.71 1.92
N GLN A 254 -8.84 -8.67 2.10
CA GLN A 254 -10.05 -8.76 2.92
C GLN A 254 -11.09 -9.71 2.29
N LEU A 255 -11.34 -9.62 0.99
CA LEU A 255 -12.28 -10.48 0.28
C LEU A 255 -11.87 -11.96 0.33
N LEU A 256 -10.59 -12.29 0.13
CA LEU A 256 -10.09 -13.67 0.27
C LEU A 256 -10.39 -14.24 1.66
N ARG A 257 -10.16 -13.44 2.71
CA ARG A 257 -10.43 -13.82 4.10
C ARG A 257 -11.93 -13.97 4.37
N ASP A 258 -12.75 -13.06 3.87
CA ASP A 258 -14.20 -13.09 4.03
C ASP A 258 -14.81 -14.33 3.38
N LEU A 259 -14.37 -14.67 2.16
CA LEU A 259 -14.82 -15.87 1.45
C LEU A 259 -14.37 -17.15 2.16
N ALA A 260 -13.15 -17.19 2.69
CA ALA A 260 -12.68 -18.33 3.48
C ALA A 260 -13.52 -18.50 4.76
N ASN A 261 -13.79 -17.40 5.49
CA ASN A 261 -14.67 -17.42 6.66
C ASN A 261 -16.10 -17.86 6.31
N GLN A 262 -16.66 -17.36 5.21
CA GLN A 262 -18.01 -17.72 4.74
C GLN A 262 -18.12 -19.22 4.46
N ALA A 263 -17.05 -19.83 3.94
CA ALA A 263 -16.98 -21.25 3.63
C ALA A 263 -16.61 -22.15 4.83
N GLY A 264 -16.18 -21.56 5.95
CA GLY A 264 -15.56 -22.31 7.05
C GLY A 264 -14.19 -22.91 6.69
N ILE A 265 -13.48 -22.31 5.72
CA ILE A 265 -12.14 -22.71 5.28
C ILE A 265 -11.08 -22.01 6.14
N PRO A 266 -9.99 -22.69 6.56
CA PRO A 266 -8.89 -22.05 7.26
C PRO A 266 -8.25 -20.93 6.43
N ILE A 267 -8.00 -19.78 7.07
CA ILE A 267 -7.26 -18.68 6.44
C ILE A 267 -5.76 -18.99 6.50
N THR A 268 -5.33 -19.87 5.60
CA THR A 268 -3.92 -20.21 5.38
C THR A 268 -3.62 -20.10 3.90
N VAL A 269 -2.49 -19.50 3.52
CA VAL A 269 -2.05 -19.39 2.13
C VAL A 269 -1.08 -20.52 1.79
N ASP A 270 -1.36 -21.23 0.69
CA ASP A 270 -0.45 -22.20 0.07
C ASP A 270 0.12 -23.24 1.05
N SER A 271 -0.69 -23.63 2.04
CA SER A 271 -0.38 -24.71 2.97
C SER A 271 -0.55 -26.09 2.31
N ASP A 272 0.14 -27.10 2.83
CA ASP A 272 0.04 -28.50 2.37
C ASP A 272 -1.32 -29.16 2.65
N SER A 273 -2.15 -28.53 3.50
CA SER A 273 -3.52 -28.99 3.74
C SER A 273 -4.37 -28.77 2.49
N LEU A 274 -5.34 -29.64 2.22
CA LEU A 274 -6.20 -29.46 1.04
C LEU A 274 -7.01 -28.17 1.17
N GLU A 275 -7.58 -27.94 2.35
CA GLU A 275 -8.28 -26.72 2.66
C GLU A 275 -7.35 -25.51 2.79
N GLY A 276 -7.86 -24.34 2.39
CA GLY A 276 -7.18 -23.07 2.54
C GLY A 276 -7.38 -22.12 1.37
N ILE A 277 -6.70 -20.99 1.43
CA ILE A 277 -6.56 -20.07 0.30
C ILE A 277 -5.37 -20.56 -0.53
N LYS A 278 -5.58 -20.83 -1.82
CA LYS A 278 -4.53 -21.34 -2.72
C LYS A 278 -4.32 -20.37 -3.87
N THR A 279 -3.08 -19.98 -4.14
CA THR A 279 -2.76 -19.22 -5.36
C THR A 279 -2.87 -20.10 -6.59
N HIS A 280 -3.11 -19.52 -7.78
CA HIS A 280 -3.05 -20.30 -9.03
C HIS A 280 -1.67 -20.95 -9.17
N TYR A 281 -0.58 -20.25 -8.83
CA TYR A 281 0.76 -20.84 -8.71
C TYR A 281 0.77 -22.14 -7.88
N TYR A 282 0.19 -22.14 -6.69
CA TYR A 282 0.16 -23.34 -5.85
C TYR A 282 -0.69 -24.44 -6.45
N CYS A 283 -1.85 -24.10 -7.03
CA CYS A 283 -2.71 -25.05 -7.72
C CYS A 283 -1.99 -25.72 -8.89
N THR A 284 -1.36 -24.95 -9.78
CA THR A 284 -0.55 -25.43 -10.91
C THR A 284 0.49 -26.47 -10.48
N ASN A 285 1.14 -26.26 -9.34
CA ASN A 285 2.24 -27.11 -8.88
C ASN A 285 1.79 -28.35 -8.07
N ASN A 286 0.56 -28.38 -7.55
CA ASN A 286 0.15 -29.39 -6.57
C ASN A 286 -1.17 -30.11 -6.89
N GLN A 287 -2.01 -29.56 -7.76
CA GLN A 287 -3.32 -30.16 -8.03
C GLN A 287 -3.20 -31.46 -8.86
N PRO A 288 -4.10 -32.43 -8.64
CA PRO A 288 -4.20 -33.59 -9.53
C PRO A 288 -4.70 -33.17 -10.91
N ASN A 289 -4.32 -33.92 -11.96
CA ASN A 289 -4.75 -33.67 -13.34
C ASN A 289 -4.52 -32.20 -13.78
N ASN A 290 -3.35 -31.66 -13.51
CA ASN A 290 -3.00 -30.30 -13.87
C ASN A 290 -2.82 -30.13 -15.39
N PHE A 291 -3.46 -29.11 -15.95
CA PHE A 291 -3.28 -28.65 -17.33
C PHE A 291 -2.93 -27.16 -17.41
N SER A 292 -2.64 -26.53 -16.27
CA SER A 292 -2.27 -25.13 -16.18
C SER A 292 -0.76 -24.94 -16.09
N ASP A 293 -0.28 -23.83 -16.64
CA ASP A 293 1.07 -23.30 -16.49
C ASP A 293 1.07 -21.90 -15.83
N HIS A 294 -0.09 -21.46 -15.34
CA HIS A 294 -0.28 -20.16 -14.70
C HIS A 294 0.45 -20.09 -13.35
N ILE A 295 0.93 -18.90 -13.02
CA ILE A 295 1.78 -18.61 -11.86
C ILE A 295 1.34 -17.39 -11.06
N ASP A 296 0.18 -16.82 -11.36
CA ASP A 296 -0.42 -15.70 -10.66
C ASP A 296 -0.84 -16.09 -9.22
N PRO A 297 -0.99 -15.10 -8.31
CA PRO A 297 -0.80 -13.66 -8.50
C PRO A 297 0.63 -13.19 -8.24
N TYR A 298 1.56 -14.10 -7.92
CA TYR A 298 2.89 -13.73 -7.39
C TYR A 298 3.71 -12.78 -8.28
N PRO A 299 3.79 -12.94 -9.62
CA PRO A 299 4.51 -12.00 -10.47
C PRO A 299 3.97 -10.57 -10.37
N TYR A 300 2.64 -10.41 -10.35
CA TYR A 300 2.01 -9.10 -10.28
C TYR A 300 2.16 -8.46 -8.88
N LEU A 301 2.05 -9.27 -7.83
CA LEU A 301 2.33 -8.82 -6.46
C LEU A 301 3.79 -8.36 -6.31
N ALA A 302 4.74 -9.11 -6.89
CA ALA A 302 6.17 -8.78 -6.84
C ALA A 302 6.48 -7.47 -7.57
N LYS A 303 5.80 -7.16 -8.69
CA LYS A 303 5.90 -5.86 -9.40
C LYS A 303 5.66 -4.67 -8.47
N TRP A 304 4.82 -4.84 -7.45
CA TRP A 304 4.49 -3.82 -6.47
C TRP A 304 5.15 -4.02 -5.10
N GLY A 305 6.20 -4.85 -5.05
CA GLY A 305 7.02 -5.05 -3.84
C GLY A 305 6.41 -5.98 -2.79
N ILE A 306 5.39 -6.77 -3.15
CA ILE A 306 4.79 -7.77 -2.25
C ILE A 306 5.44 -9.14 -2.52
N THR A 307 6.23 -9.63 -1.57
CA THR A 307 6.82 -10.98 -1.66
C THR A 307 5.79 -12.07 -1.36
N LYS A 308 6.13 -13.33 -1.65
CA LYS A 308 5.25 -14.47 -1.32
C LYS A 308 4.98 -14.55 0.19
N GLU A 309 6.03 -14.31 0.99
CA GLU A 309 5.97 -14.32 2.45
C GLU A 309 5.11 -13.16 2.97
N GLN A 310 5.22 -11.99 2.36
CA GLN A 310 4.40 -10.84 2.73
C GLN A 310 2.92 -11.07 2.37
N PHE A 311 2.63 -11.59 1.17
CA PHE A 311 1.26 -11.96 0.80
C PHE A 311 0.66 -12.99 1.75
N LYS A 312 1.41 -14.06 2.07
CA LYS A 312 1.01 -15.05 3.06
C LYS A 312 0.71 -14.40 4.41
N LYS A 313 1.62 -13.56 4.92
CA LYS A 313 1.45 -12.86 6.19
C LYS A 313 0.21 -11.97 6.19
N ASP A 314 0.00 -11.18 5.13
CA ASP A 314 -1.11 -10.24 5.00
C ASP A 314 -2.45 -10.98 4.97
N VAL A 315 -2.56 -12.06 4.18
CA VAL A 315 -3.76 -12.89 4.14
C VAL A 315 -4.02 -13.59 5.46
N GLU A 316 -3.02 -14.20 6.09
CA GLU A 316 -3.21 -14.99 7.32
C GLU A 316 -3.53 -14.13 8.53
N THR A 317 -2.85 -12.98 8.66
CA THR A 317 -3.06 -12.06 9.78
C THR A 317 -4.24 -11.13 9.56
N GLY A 318 -4.51 -10.73 8.31
CA GLY A 318 -5.42 -9.64 7.98
C GLY A 318 -4.85 -8.25 8.31
N THR A 319 -3.56 -8.18 8.64
CA THR A 319 -2.86 -6.94 8.93
C THR A 319 -1.92 -6.66 7.78
N ILE A 320 -2.31 -5.73 6.90
CA ILE A 320 -1.45 -5.35 5.80
C ILE A 320 -0.42 -4.36 6.32
N SER A 321 0.85 -4.74 6.18
CA SER A 321 1.95 -3.89 6.64
C SER A 321 1.92 -2.57 5.85
N ASN A 322 2.19 -1.44 6.51
CA ASN A 322 2.39 -0.16 5.82
C ASN A 322 3.44 -0.34 4.72
N LYS A 323 3.29 0.43 3.63
CA LYS A 323 4.10 0.42 2.38
C LYS A 323 5.39 -0.39 2.57
N PRO A 324 5.58 -1.55 1.88
CA PRO A 324 6.80 -2.31 1.94
C PRO A 324 7.96 -1.34 1.87
N THR A 325 8.94 -1.49 2.76
CA THR A 325 10.14 -0.65 2.73
C THR A 325 10.65 -0.70 1.31
N VAL A 326 10.43 0.37 0.56
CA VAL A 326 11.11 0.58 -0.70
C VAL A 326 12.54 0.64 -0.24
N VAL A 327 13.31 -0.41 -0.51
CA VAL A 327 14.74 -0.22 -0.64
C VAL A 327 14.80 0.83 -1.74
N GLU A 328 15.06 2.10 -1.38
CA GLU A 328 15.36 3.13 -2.35
C GLU A 328 16.61 2.63 -3.05
N ILE A 329 16.39 1.88 -4.12
CA ILE A 329 17.42 1.51 -5.05
C ILE A 329 17.83 2.86 -5.61
N ASN A 330 19.00 3.35 -5.21
CA ASN A 330 19.57 4.53 -5.81
C ASN A 330 19.88 4.16 -7.27
N VAL A 331 18.93 4.40 -8.15
CA VAL A 331 19.00 4.05 -9.58
C VAL A 331 20.18 4.75 -10.26
N LEU A 332 20.67 5.85 -9.66
CA LEU A 332 21.83 6.62 -10.11
C LEU A 332 23.16 6.12 -9.53
N ASP A 333 23.18 5.19 -8.57
CA ASP A 333 24.43 4.56 -8.12
C ASP A 333 24.92 3.57 -9.18
N THR A 334 26.14 3.78 -9.69
CA THR A 334 26.79 2.96 -10.71
C THR A 334 26.76 1.46 -10.40
N ASN A 335 26.87 1.07 -9.12
CA ASN A 335 26.96 -0.33 -8.69
C ASN A 335 25.59 -0.98 -8.49
N THR A 336 24.51 -0.21 -8.61
CA THR A 336 23.14 -0.73 -8.55
C THR A 336 22.86 -1.61 -9.78
N ASN A 337 22.41 -2.84 -9.56
CA ASN A 337 21.85 -3.67 -10.61
C ASN A 337 20.37 -3.32 -10.84
N LEU A 338 20.00 -3.07 -12.10
CA LEU A 338 18.62 -2.82 -12.53
C LEU A 338 18.24 -3.84 -13.58
N GLU A 339 17.13 -4.53 -13.37
CA GLU A 339 16.61 -5.50 -14.34
C GLU A 339 16.16 -4.81 -15.63
N ASN A 340 16.30 -5.50 -16.76
CA ASN A 340 15.86 -5.00 -18.05
C ASN A 340 14.34 -4.85 -18.10
N ARG A 341 13.83 -3.71 -18.57
CA ARG A 341 12.39 -3.46 -18.68
C ARG A 341 12.04 -2.61 -19.89
N GLU A 342 10.77 -2.60 -20.30
CA GLU A 342 10.31 -1.90 -21.52
C GLU A 342 10.43 -0.37 -21.46
N GLN A 343 10.33 0.22 -20.27
CA GLN A 343 10.46 1.67 -20.06
C GLN A 343 11.79 2.01 -19.38
N PRO A 344 12.51 3.07 -19.78
CA PRO A 344 13.78 3.41 -19.14
C PRO A 344 13.59 3.82 -17.68
N TYR A 345 14.60 3.61 -16.83
CA TYR A 345 14.64 4.07 -15.43
C TYR A 345 14.93 5.56 -15.31
N TYR A 346 15.84 6.06 -16.14
CA TYR A 346 16.19 7.47 -16.22
C TYR A 346 16.79 7.76 -17.60
N ARG A 347 16.95 9.04 -17.89
CA ARG A 347 17.80 9.52 -18.99
C ARG A 347 18.96 10.33 -18.45
N GLY A 348 20.02 10.45 -19.23
CA GLY A 348 21.17 11.29 -18.92
C GLY A 348 21.97 11.63 -20.17
N TYR A 349 23.14 12.24 -19.99
CA TYR A 349 24.01 12.66 -21.07
C TYR A 349 25.40 12.08 -20.91
N LEU A 350 26.03 11.67 -22.01
CA LEU A 350 27.43 11.23 -21.98
C LEU A 350 28.37 12.41 -21.66
N ASN A 351 29.27 12.24 -20.69
CA ASN A 351 30.26 13.25 -20.32
C ASN A 351 31.55 13.20 -21.19
N THR A 352 31.69 12.17 -22.04
CA THR A 352 32.82 11.91 -22.93
C THR A 352 32.33 11.37 -24.28
N ASP A 353 33.19 11.43 -25.30
CA ASP A 353 33.00 10.63 -26.52
C ASP A 353 33.14 9.15 -26.16
N TYR A 354 32.24 8.30 -26.67
CA TYR A 354 32.15 6.90 -26.25
C TYR A 354 31.86 5.96 -27.43
N TYR A 355 32.52 4.80 -27.46
CA TYR A 355 32.18 3.71 -28.37
C TYR A 355 31.30 2.70 -27.64
N VAL A 356 30.07 2.56 -28.09
CA VAL A 356 29.06 1.68 -27.48
C VAL A 356 29.46 0.24 -27.65
N GLU A 357 29.31 -0.54 -26.58
CA GLU A 357 29.66 -1.95 -26.51
C GLU A 357 28.50 -2.87 -26.89
N THR A 358 28.80 -4.00 -27.51
CA THR A 358 27.83 -5.08 -27.78
C THR A 358 27.44 -5.87 -26.53
N GLU A 359 28.28 -5.90 -25.50
CA GLU A 359 28.08 -6.65 -24.25
C GLU A 359 28.57 -5.82 -23.03
N PRO A 360 28.05 -6.06 -21.80
CA PRO A 360 28.42 -5.30 -20.60
C PRO A 360 29.76 -5.75 -20.02
N ASN A 361 30.84 -5.65 -20.80
CA ASN A 361 32.19 -5.95 -20.34
C ASN A 361 33.25 -5.23 -21.19
N ALA A 362 34.42 -4.96 -20.59
CA ALA A 362 35.50 -4.20 -21.22
C ALA A 362 36.21 -4.92 -22.40
N ASN A 363 35.89 -6.19 -22.67
CA ASN A 363 36.44 -6.94 -23.80
C ASN A 363 35.43 -7.11 -24.95
N SER A 364 34.30 -6.40 -24.88
CA SER A 364 33.28 -6.38 -25.90
C SER A 364 33.81 -5.74 -27.20
N LYS A 365 33.07 -5.95 -28.30
CA LYS A 365 33.30 -5.24 -29.54
C LYS A 365 32.56 -3.89 -29.53
N ASP A 366 33.28 -2.86 -29.94
CA ASP A 366 32.71 -1.57 -30.32
C ASP A 366 31.66 -1.75 -31.42
N LYS A 367 30.53 -1.07 -31.26
CA LYS A 367 29.39 -1.11 -32.17
C LYS A 367 29.18 0.23 -32.87
N GLU A 368 29.08 1.30 -32.11
CA GLU A 368 28.65 2.62 -32.60
C GLU A 368 29.35 3.73 -31.81
N PHE A 369 29.72 4.80 -32.50
CA PHE A 369 30.30 5.99 -31.87
C PHE A 369 29.19 6.96 -31.44
N LEU A 370 29.20 7.35 -30.16
CA LEU A 370 28.35 8.41 -29.62
C LEU A 370 29.21 9.59 -29.15
N PRO A 371 28.99 10.81 -29.70
CA PRO A 371 29.71 11.98 -29.23
C PRO A 371 29.31 12.36 -27.81
N LYS A 372 30.21 13.05 -27.10
CA LYS A 372 29.93 13.70 -25.82
C LYS A 372 28.67 14.57 -25.90
N GLY A 373 27.84 14.47 -24.87
CA GLY A 373 26.57 15.20 -24.77
C GLY A 373 25.40 14.50 -25.47
N THR A 374 25.61 13.32 -26.07
CA THR A 374 24.51 12.46 -26.53
C THR A 374 23.61 12.09 -25.35
N GLU A 375 22.31 12.29 -25.52
CA GLU A 375 21.29 11.86 -24.57
C GLU A 375 21.07 10.34 -24.69
N VAL A 376 21.03 9.64 -23.56
CA VAL A 376 20.81 8.19 -23.47
C VAL A 376 19.71 7.88 -22.46
N TYR A 377 19.01 6.77 -22.68
CA TYR A 377 17.92 6.26 -21.84
C TYR A 377 18.34 4.90 -21.29
N ILE A 378 18.30 4.70 -19.97
CA ILE A 378 18.85 3.51 -19.31
C ILE A 378 17.75 2.50 -19.03
N TYR A 379 17.86 1.30 -19.62
CA TYR A 379 16.84 0.24 -19.52
C TYR A 379 17.24 -0.91 -18.60
N GLU A 380 18.53 -1.08 -18.32
CA GLU A 380 19.11 -2.16 -17.52
C GLU A 380 20.47 -1.71 -16.96
N LYS A 381 20.84 -2.14 -15.76
CA LYS A 381 22.18 -1.96 -15.18
C LYS A 381 22.75 -3.27 -14.68
N LYS A 382 23.99 -3.59 -15.05
CA LYS A 382 24.69 -4.80 -14.61
C LYS A 382 26.18 -4.52 -14.42
N ASN A 383 26.68 -4.67 -13.19
CA ASN A 383 28.11 -4.59 -12.87
C ASN A 383 28.79 -3.30 -13.40
N GLY A 384 28.13 -2.14 -13.25
CA GLY A 384 28.64 -0.85 -13.73
C GLY A 384 28.38 -0.54 -15.21
N TRP A 385 27.65 -1.40 -15.92
CA TRP A 385 27.26 -1.19 -17.31
C TRP A 385 25.76 -0.90 -17.43
N SER A 386 25.41 0.00 -18.36
CA SER A 386 24.05 0.43 -18.64
C SER A 386 23.63 0.10 -20.07
N ARG A 387 22.47 -0.53 -20.24
CA ARG A 387 21.87 -0.79 -21.57
C ARG A 387 21.11 0.45 -22.04
N ILE A 388 21.40 0.90 -23.25
CA ILE A 388 20.84 2.13 -23.84
C ILE A 388 20.09 1.90 -25.15
N GLY A 389 19.34 2.89 -25.63
CA GLY A 389 18.64 2.84 -26.92
C GLY A 389 17.28 2.14 -26.85
N SER A 390 17.24 0.88 -26.40
CA SER A 390 16.00 0.16 -26.07
C SER A 390 16.25 -1.01 -25.11
N ASN A 391 15.18 -1.59 -24.58
CA ASN A 391 15.24 -2.81 -23.78
C ASN A 391 15.75 -4.05 -24.56
N SER A 392 15.74 -4.01 -25.89
CA SER A 392 16.17 -5.11 -26.76
C SER A 392 17.48 -4.83 -27.49
N SER A 393 18.07 -3.65 -27.29
CA SER A 393 19.31 -3.26 -27.96
C SER A 393 20.50 -4.03 -27.37
N ASN A 394 21.45 -4.43 -28.21
CA ASN A 394 22.80 -4.79 -27.75
C ASN A 394 23.68 -3.54 -27.81
N GLN A 395 23.38 -2.56 -26.95
CA GLN A 395 24.10 -1.30 -26.84
C GLN A 395 24.35 -1.03 -25.35
N TRP A 396 25.62 -1.09 -24.95
CA TRP A 396 26.07 -0.96 -23.58
C TRP A 396 27.10 0.16 -23.45
N ILE A 397 27.04 0.86 -22.33
CA ILE A 397 28.01 1.87 -21.94
C ILE A 397 28.39 1.67 -20.48
N GLU A 398 29.59 2.06 -20.07
CA GLU A 398 29.90 2.22 -18.65
C GLU A 398 29.04 3.34 -18.06
N ASP A 399 28.37 3.04 -16.94
CA ASP A 399 27.38 3.93 -16.35
C ASP A 399 27.99 5.19 -15.76
N ASP A 400 29.26 5.14 -15.33
CA ASP A 400 30.01 6.28 -14.78
C ASP A 400 30.16 7.46 -15.77
N TYR A 401 29.94 7.22 -17.07
CA TYR A 401 29.97 8.27 -18.08
C TYR A 401 28.62 8.96 -18.30
N VAL A 402 27.55 8.52 -17.64
CA VAL A 402 26.22 9.10 -17.72
C VAL A 402 26.03 10.13 -16.61
N VAL A 403 25.82 11.40 -16.99
CA VAL A 403 25.67 12.51 -16.05
C VAL A 403 24.39 13.31 -16.30
N ASN A 404 24.08 14.25 -15.40
CA ASN A 404 22.90 15.11 -15.47
C ASN A 404 21.60 14.31 -15.64
N CYS A 405 21.46 13.27 -14.82
CA CYS A 405 20.39 12.29 -14.94
C CYS A 405 19.04 12.85 -14.50
N ASN A 406 17.97 12.39 -15.14
CA ASN A 406 16.58 12.66 -14.79
C ASN A 406 15.80 11.34 -14.74
N ILE A 407 15.27 11.03 -13.56
CA ILE A 407 14.57 9.77 -13.26
C ILE A 407 13.14 9.84 -13.80
N PHE A 408 12.67 8.73 -14.38
CA PHE A 408 11.30 8.59 -14.88
C PHE A 408 10.36 7.96 -13.88
#